data_AF-A0A535L6Y1-F1
#
_entry.id   AF-A0A535L6Y1-F1
#
_cell.length_a   1.000
_cell.length_b   1.000
_cell.length_c   1.000
_cell.angle_alpha   90.00
_cell.angle_beta   90.00
_cell.angle_gamma   90.00
#
_symmetry.space_group_name_H-M   'P 1'
#
loop_
_entity.id
_entity.type
_entity.pdbx_description
1 polymer ?
#
loop_
_entity_poly.entity_id
_entity_poly.type
_entity_poly.pdbx_seq_one_letter_code
_entity_poly.pdbx_strand_id
1 'polypeptide(L)'
;MHRDIKPQNILISGKDVVKIVDFGLARSRETVTLTQSNVFMGTAYYISPEQAESGRSADTRSDLYSVATVLFEMLTGNPPFEGETAVDIVIKHMNEKVPSICRQRPDLPVEVDIFMQKAMAKAPADRYATPQEFIAALDQLQERIQAMPPGKRVSGPGYEQKPGPVGPVISPAAPPKQARIVVISTGQQIPLTGELMVVGRQDPILGIFPEINLADKTVGRRHAYLRNQQGAFTVEDLNALNKTRLNGITLTPHEERTLKDGDILRFGSVEVRFELR
;
A
#
# COMPACT_ATOMS: atom_id res chain seq x y z
N MET A 1 9.91 -1.32 -24.32
CA MET A 1 9.75 -0.17 -23.42
C MET A 1 9.02 0.95 -24.14
N HIS A 2 8.10 1.63 -23.46
CA HIS A 2 7.26 2.70 -24.01
C HIS A 2 7.70 4.09 -23.55
N ARG A 3 8.03 4.25 -22.25
CA ARG A 3 8.51 5.48 -21.59
C ARG A 3 7.54 6.66 -21.50
N ASP A 4 6.30 6.44 -21.88
CA ASP A 4 5.25 7.46 -21.86
C ASP A 4 3.87 6.81 -21.74
N ILE A 5 3.72 5.84 -20.83
CA ILE A 5 2.41 5.26 -20.56
C ILE A 5 1.59 6.28 -19.74
N LYS A 6 0.44 6.66 -20.27
CA LYS A 6 -0.53 7.60 -19.68
C LYS A 6 -1.88 7.44 -20.36
N PRO A 7 -2.99 7.92 -19.78
CA PRO A 7 -4.33 7.73 -20.34
C PRO A 7 -4.47 8.24 -21.78
N GLN A 8 -3.82 9.36 -22.13
CA GLN A 8 -3.88 9.92 -23.48
C GLN A 8 -3.28 9.01 -24.56
N ASN A 9 -2.40 8.08 -24.16
CA ASN A 9 -1.73 7.13 -25.05
C ASN A 9 -2.41 5.74 -25.05
N ILE A 10 -3.55 5.59 -24.38
CA ILE A 10 -4.32 4.34 -24.29
C ILE A 10 -5.69 4.57 -24.92
N LEU A 11 -5.90 3.98 -26.10
CA LEU A 11 -7.14 4.10 -26.85
C LEU A 11 -8.05 2.91 -26.57
N ILE A 12 -9.32 3.18 -26.28
CA ILE A 12 -10.36 2.17 -26.09
C ILE A 12 -11.33 2.25 -27.27
N SER A 13 -11.43 1.18 -28.05
CA SER A 13 -12.43 1.05 -29.11
C SER A 13 -13.71 0.39 -28.56
N GLY A 14 -14.87 0.70 -29.13
CA GLY A 14 -16.20 0.21 -28.68
C GLY A 14 -16.44 -1.31 -28.80
N LYS A 15 -15.39 -2.12 -28.98
CA LYS A 15 -15.42 -3.59 -28.92
C LYS A 15 -14.51 -4.11 -27.79
N ASP A 16 -14.32 -3.33 -26.73
CA ASP A 16 -13.40 -3.62 -25.61
C ASP A 16 -11.94 -3.87 -26.05
N VAL A 17 -11.56 -3.31 -27.21
CA VAL A 17 -10.19 -3.42 -27.71
C VAL A 17 -9.39 -2.23 -27.22
N VAL A 18 -8.39 -2.49 -26.37
CA VAL A 18 -7.41 -1.51 -25.92
C VAL A 18 -6.22 -1.50 -26.88
N LYS A 19 -5.82 -0.30 -27.33
CA LYS A 19 -4.63 -0.09 -28.15
C LYS A 19 -3.74 0.96 -27.49
N ILE A 20 -2.45 0.65 -27.41
CA ILE A 20 -1.45 1.59 -26.93
C ILE A 20 -0.85 2.30 -28.15
N VAL A 21 -0.74 3.62 -28.09
CA VAL A 21 -0.19 4.48 -29.14
C VAL A 21 0.98 5.30 -28.60
N ASP A 22 1.73 5.94 -29.50
CA ASP A 22 2.83 6.86 -29.14
C ASP A 22 3.92 6.24 -28.27
N PHE A 23 4.44 5.07 -28.71
CA PHE A 23 5.71 4.54 -28.22
C PHE A 23 6.74 5.66 -28.29
N GLY A 24 7.38 6.00 -27.17
CA GLY A 24 8.12 7.25 -26.92
C GLY A 24 9.38 7.49 -27.76
N LEU A 25 9.29 7.33 -29.09
CA LEU A 25 10.33 7.49 -30.09
C LEU A 25 10.93 8.91 -30.07
N ALA A 26 10.18 9.91 -29.59
CA ALA A 26 10.65 11.29 -29.41
C ALA A 26 11.43 11.53 -28.09
N ARG A 27 11.36 10.63 -27.10
CA ARG A 27 12.05 10.76 -25.80
C ARG A 27 13.37 10.00 -25.76
N SER A 28 14.13 10.03 -26.84
CA SER A 28 15.40 9.32 -26.93
C SER A 28 16.46 10.01 -26.06
N ARG A 29 16.79 9.41 -24.91
CA ARG A 29 18.04 9.60 -24.13
C ARG A 29 18.39 11.00 -23.62
N GLU A 30 17.65 12.03 -24.00
CA GLU A 30 17.85 13.40 -23.55
C GLU A 30 17.20 13.57 -22.18
N THR A 31 18.01 14.05 -21.25
CA THR A 31 17.60 14.44 -19.89
C THR A 31 16.36 15.31 -20.03
N VAL A 32 15.25 14.91 -19.41
CA VAL A 32 14.01 15.69 -19.47
C VAL A 32 14.27 17.02 -18.77
N THR A 33 14.59 18.04 -19.54
CA THR A 33 14.82 19.40 -19.05
C THR A 33 13.46 19.99 -18.66
N LEU A 34 13.36 20.42 -17.40
CA LEU A 34 12.20 20.95 -16.68
C LEU A 34 11.51 22.19 -17.32
N THR A 35 11.87 22.60 -18.53
CA THR A 35 11.60 23.94 -19.08
C THR A 35 10.46 24.03 -20.11
N GLN A 36 9.74 22.94 -20.44
CA GLN A 36 8.55 23.01 -21.31
C GLN A 36 7.24 22.77 -20.53
N SER A 37 6.67 23.87 -20.06
CA SER A 37 5.80 23.94 -18.88
C SER A 37 4.39 23.34 -18.99
N ASN A 38 3.83 23.09 -20.20
CA ASN A 38 2.46 22.58 -20.34
C ASN A 38 2.35 21.08 -20.68
N VAL A 39 3.24 20.55 -21.53
CA VAL A 39 3.23 19.11 -21.91
C VAL A 39 3.82 18.24 -20.80
N PHE A 40 4.73 18.82 -19.99
CA PHE A 40 5.36 18.13 -18.88
C PHE A 40 4.40 17.88 -17.72
N MET A 41 3.47 18.80 -17.44
CA MET A 41 2.52 18.66 -16.32
C MET A 41 1.62 17.43 -16.44
N GLY A 42 1.05 17.17 -17.62
CA GLY A 42 0.22 15.97 -17.84
C GLY A 42 1.01 14.65 -17.79
N THR A 43 2.31 14.68 -18.09
CA THR A 43 3.17 13.48 -18.01
C THR A 43 3.66 13.22 -16.59
N ALA A 44 3.87 14.28 -15.81
CA ALA A 44 4.43 14.21 -14.45
C ALA A 44 3.63 13.27 -13.53
N TYR A 45 2.31 13.19 -13.72
CA TYR A 45 1.42 12.30 -12.96
C TYR A 45 1.67 10.80 -13.14
N TYR A 46 2.40 10.38 -14.18
CA TYR A 46 2.58 8.96 -14.51
C TYR A 46 4.06 8.56 -14.54
N ILE A 47 4.98 9.47 -14.26
CA ILE A 47 6.42 9.23 -14.37
C ILE A 47 6.91 8.29 -13.26
N SER A 48 7.81 7.37 -13.60
CA SER A 48 8.47 6.56 -12.59
C SER A 48 9.60 7.32 -11.88
N PRO A 49 9.95 6.96 -10.62
CA PRO A 49 11.03 7.59 -9.86
C PRO A 49 12.36 7.68 -10.63
N GLU A 50 12.77 6.57 -11.26
CA GLU A 50 14.02 6.48 -11.99
C GLU A 50 14.00 7.29 -13.31
N GLN A 51 12.83 7.45 -13.93
CA GLN A 51 12.66 8.34 -15.08
C GLN A 51 12.81 9.82 -14.69
N ALA A 52 12.34 10.19 -13.49
CA ALA A 52 12.49 11.52 -12.93
C ALA A 52 13.94 11.86 -12.55
N GLU A 53 14.67 10.90 -11.96
CA GLU A 53 16.06 11.10 -11.53
C GLU A 53 17.04 11.25 -12.69
N SER A 54 17.02 10.29 -13.61
CA SER A 54 17.86 10.31 -14.79
C SER A 54 17.31 9.30 -15.78
N GLY A 55 16.54 9.73 -16.78
CA GLY A 55 15.85 8.87 -17.75
C GLY A 55 16.70 7.82 -18.52
N ARG A 56 18.00 7.71 -18.22
CA ARG A 56 18.94 6.67 -18.67
C ARG A 56 18.80 5.33 -17.91
N SER A 57 18.29 5.31 -16.69
CA SER A 57 18.11 4.08 -15.89
C SER A 57 16.74 3.41 -16.07
N ALA A 58 15.85 4.00 -16.86
CA ALA A 58 14.51 3.48 -17.09
C ALA A 58 14.53 2.16 -17.88
N ASP A 59 13.90 1.13 -17.31
CA ASP A 59 13.71 -0.17 -17.93
C ASP A 59 12.21 -0.53 -18.05
N THR A 60 11.87 -1.78 -18.41
CA THR A 60 10.48 -2.22 -18.54
C THR A 60 9.65 -1.99 -17.26
N ARG A 61 10.29 -2.00 -16.07
CA ARG A 61 9.64 -1.79 -14.78
C ARG A 61 9.24 -0.33 -14.56
N SER A 62 9.80 0.61 -15.33
CA SER A 62 9.34 2.00 -15.40
C SER A 62 7.98 2.09 -16.10
N ASP A 63 7.79 1.33 -17.18
CA ASP A 63 6.49 1.24 -17.85
C ASP A 63 5.44 0.57 -16.94
N LEU A 64 5.82 -0.49 -16.21
CA LEU A 64 4.91 -1.16 -15.27
C LEU A 64 4.48 -0.24 -14.11
N TYR A 65 5.39 0.60 -13.61
CA TYR A 65 5.05 1.64 -12.64
C TYR A 65 4.01 2.61 -13.22
N SER A 66 4.23 3.08 -14.45
CA SER A 66 3.34 4.02 -15.13
C SER A 66 1.95 3.40 -15.40
N VAL A 67 1.90 2.12 -15.82
CA VAL A 67 0.66 1.33 -15.95
C VAL A 67 -0.08 1.25 -14.62
N ALA A 68 0.64 0.97 -13.52
CA ALA A 68 0.05 0.93 -12.20
C ALA A 68 -0.51 2.30 -11.78
N THR A 69 0.18 3.39 -12.11
CA THR A 69 -0.33 4.75 -11.86
C THR A 69 -1.62 5.03 -12.62
N VAL A 70 -1.72 4.62 -13.89
CA VAL A 70 -2.97 4.70 -14.67
C VAL A 70 -4.07 3.86 -14.02
N LEU A 71 -3.75 2.63 -13.60
CA LEU A 71 -4.71 1.76 -12.93
C LEU A 71 -5.19 2.37 -11.61
N PHE A 72 -4.31 3.03 -10.85
CA PHE A 72 -4.68 3.75 -9.63
C PHE A 72 -5.77 4.77 -9.93
N GLU A 73 -5.53 5.64 -10.91
CA GLU A 73 -6.48 6.67 -11.33
C GLU A 73 -7.79 6.07 -11.86
N MET A 74 -7.74 4.98 -12.62
CA MET A 74 -8.95 4.31 -13.08
C MET A 74 -9.81 3.78 -11.93
N LEU A 75 -9.17 3.35 -10.83
CA LEU A 75 -9.87 2.83 -9.66
C LEU A 75 -10.38 3.93 -8.74
N THR A 76 -9.63 5.01 -8.54
CA THR A 76 -9.95 6.05 -7.56
C THR A 76 -10.58 7.30 -8.17
N GLY A 77 -10.47 7.49 -9.48
CA GLY A 77 -10.84 8.69 -10.20
C GLY A 77 -9.77 9.80 -10.19
N ASN A 78 -8.68 9.65 -9.43
CA ASN A 78 -7.62 10.65 -9.32
C ASN A 78 -6.24 9.98 -9.34
N PRO A 79 -5.19 10.62 -9.90
CA PRO A 79 -3.84 10.09 -9.83
C PRO A 79 -3.37 9.95 -8.37
N PRO A 80 -2.36 9.09 -8.10
CA PRO A 80 -1.86 8.83 -6.76
C PRO A 80 -1.19 10.05 -6.12
N PHE A 81 -0.63 10.96 -6.90
CA PHE A 81 0.03 12.15 -6.40
C PHE A 81 -0.47 13.39 -7.13
N GLU A 82 -0.89 14.38 -6.36
CA GLU A 82 -1.30 15.70 -6.83
C GLU A 82 -0.32 16.77 -6.37
N GLY A 83 -0.23 17.89 -7.08
CA GLY A 83 0.62 19.01 -6.72
C GLY A 83 0.29 20.26 -7.52
N GLU A 84 0.72 21.42 -7.02
CA GLU A 84 0.51 22.71 -7.70
C GLU A 84 1.37 22.84 -8.96
N THR A 85 2.54 22.20 -8.95
CA THR A 85 3.45 22.17 -10.10
C THR A 85 3.82 20.74 -10.50
N ALA A 86 4.25 20.59 -11.76
CA ALA A 86 4.79 19.33 -12.27
C ALA A 86 6.01 18.84 -11.47
N VAL A 87 6.80 19.77 -10.93
CA VAL A 87 7.98 19.45 -10.10
C VAL A 87 7.55 18.84 -8.78
N ASP A 88 6.50 19.38 -8.15
CA ASP A 88 5.97 18.83 -6.90
C ASP A 88 5.53 17.38 -7.10
N ILE A 89 4.76 17.13 -8.16
CA ILE A 89 4.27 15.79 -8.50
C ILE A 89 5.45 14.82 -8.72
N VAL A 90 6.49 15.24 -9.45
CA VAL A 90 7.71 14.46 -9.67
C VAL A 90 8.40 14.13 -8.33
N ILE A 91 8.56 15.11 -7.44
CA ILE A 91 9.16 14.91 -6.12
C ILE A 91 8.36 13.90 -5.30
N LYS A 92 7.03 13.90 -5.39
CA LYS A 92 6.17 12.91 -4.74
C LYS A 92 6.34 11.52 -5.32
N HIS A 93 6.43 11.40 -6.64
CA HIS A 93 6.77 10.14 -7.28
C HIS A 93 8.12 9.60 -6.81
N MET A 94 9.12 10.46 -6.58
CA MET A 94 10.41 10.03 -6.06
C MET A 94 10.37 9.63 -4.57
N ASN A 95 9.67 10.38 -3.73
CA ASN A 95 9.88 10.33 -2.27
C ASN A 95 8.66 9.94 -1.43
N GLU A 96 7.44 10.26 -1.87
CA GLU A 96 6.23 10.03 -1.05
C GLU A 96 5.73 8.60 -1.15
N LYS A 97 5.26 8.02 -0.04
CA LYS A 97 4.62 6.70 -0.05
C LYS A 97 3.39 6.71 -0.94
N VAL A 98 3.15 5.61 -1.67
CA VAL A 98 1.95 5.45 -2.51
C VAL A 98 0.73 5.47 -1.59
N PRO A 99 -0.27 6.34 -1.84
CA PRO A 99 -1.47 6.36 -1.02
C PRO A 99 -2.21 5.02 -1.08
N SER A 100 -2.88 4.65 0.00
CA SER A 100 -3.69 3.45 0.01
C SER A 100 -4.94 3.64 -0.86
N ILE A 101 -5.19 2.74 -1.81
CA ILE A 101 -6.44 2.73 -2.59
C ILE A 101 -7.63 2.48 -1.67
N CYS A 102 -7.51 1.60 -0.67
CA CYS A 102 -8.61 1.29 0.25
C CYS A 102 -9.08 2.52 1.05
N ARG A 103 -8.23 3.54 1.21
CA ARG A 103 -8.65 4.82 1.82
C ARG A 103 -9.61 5.61 0.94
N GLN A 104 -9.47 5.50 -0.39
CA GLN A 104 -10.29 6.22 -1.37
C GLN A 104 -11.46 5.37 -1.90
N ARG A 105 -11.26 4.05 -1.94
CA ARG A 105 -12.22 3.03 -2.39
C ARG A 105 -12.31 1.90 -1.36
N PRO A 106 -13.01 2.11 -0.22
CA PRO A 106 -13.17 1.10 0.82
C PRO A 106 -13.95 -0.14 0.37
N ASP A 107 -14.65 -0.05 -0.77
CA ASP A 107 -15.37 -1.15 -1.39
C ASP A 107 -14.44 -2.14 -2.13
N LEU A 108 -13.18 -1.77 -2.36
CA LEU A 108 -12.19 -2.64 -2.98
C LEU A 108 -11.47 -3.51 -1.94
N PRO A 109 -11.16 -4.78 -2.26
CA PRO A 109 -10.41 -5.64 -1.35
C PRO A 109 -8.99 -5.14 -1.08
N VAL A 110 -8.47 -5.46 0.10
CA VAL A 110 -7.11 -5.07 0.54
C VAL A 110 -6.01 -5.59 -0.39
N GLU A 111 -6.29 -6.70 -1.08
CA GLU A 111 -5.40 -7.29 -2.07
C GLU A 111 -5.12 -6.33 -3.24
N VAL A 112 -6.08 -5.46 -3.58
CA VAL A 112 -5.88 -4.40 -4.57
C VAL A 112 -4.82 -3.43 -4.06
N ASP A 113 -4.91 -3.01 -2.81
CA ASP A 113 -3.92 -2.10 -2.23
C ASP A 113 -2.53 -2.74 -2.16
N ILE A 114 -2.43 -4.00 -1.74
CA ILE A 114 -1.17 -4.75 -1.71
C ILE A 114 -0.53 -4.81 -3.11
N PHE A 115 -1.34 -5.10 -4.13
CA PHE A 115 -0.88 -5.10 -5.52
C PHE A 115 -0.32 -3.72 -5.92
N MET A 116 -1.05 -2.64 -5.62
CA MET A 116 -0.64 -1.28 -5.97
C MET A 116 0.64 -0.85 -5.26
N GLN A 117 0.76 -1.15 -3.97
CA GLN A 117 1.97 -0.85 -3.19
C GLN A 117 3.22 -1.53 -3.78
N LYS A 118 3.08 -2.78 -4.27
CA LYS A 118 4.18 -3.48 -4.94
C LYS A 118 4.44 -2.93 -6.33
N ALA A 119 3.40 -2.77 -7.14
CA ALA A 119 3.49 -2.30 -8.52
C ALA A 119 4.12 -0.90 -8.63
N MET A 120 3.84 -0.05 -7.64
CA MET A 120 4.33 1.33 -7.54
C MET A 120 5.44 1.51 -6.49
N ALA A 121 6.14 0.45 -6.11
CA ALA A 121 7.29 0.55 -5.20
C ALA A 121 8.36 1.50 -5.78
N LYS A 122 9.05 2.28 -4.94
CA LYS A 122 9.98 3.30 -5.43
C LYS A 122 11.21 2.69 -6.08
N ALA A 123 11.81 1.68 -5.47
CA ALA A 123 12.89 0.92 -6.08
C ALA A 123 12.34 -0.03 -7.15
N PRO A 124 12.87 -0.01 -8.40
CA PRO A 124 12.43 -0.94 -9.45
C PRO A 124 12.62 -2.42 -9.08
N ALA A 125 13.57 -2.74 -8.20
CA ALA A 125 13.81 -4.11 -7.73
C ALA A 125 12.67 -4.68 -6.85
N ASP A 126 11.87 -3.82 -6.23
CA ASP A 126 10.75 -4.23 -5.37
C ASP A 126 9.43 -4.40 -6.15
N ARG A 127 9.43 -4.04 -7.43
CA ARG A 127 8.28 -4.18 -8.35
C ARG A 127 8.23 -5.57 -8.97
N TYR A 128 7.16 -5.83 -9.73
CA TYR A 128 7.12 -6.97 -10.65
C TYR A 128 8.24 -6.86 -11.67
N ALA A 129 9.02 -7.93 -11.85
CA ALA A 129 10.21 -7.89 -12.67
C ALA A 129 9.87 -7.87 -14.16
N THR A 130 8.75 -8.50 -14.53
CA THR A 130 8.31 -8.67 -15.92
C THR A 130 6.83 -8.35 -16.10
N PRO A 131 6.40 -7.98 -17.32
CA PRO A 131 4.98 -7.82 -17.63
C PRO A 131 4.17 -9.09 -17.36
N GLN A 132 4.75 -10.27 -17.57
CA GLN A 132 4.09 -11.55 -17.32
C GLN A 132 3.79 -11.75 -15.83
N GLU A 133 4.73 -11.41 -14.94
CA GLU A 133 4.49 -11.45 -13.50
C GLU A 133 3.42 -10.45 -13.05
N PHE A 134 3.40 -9.26 -13.66
CA PHE A 134 2.40 -8.24 -13.38
C PHE A 134 1.00 -8.71 -13.80
N ILE A 135 0.86 -9.27 -15.00
CA ILE A 135 -0.39 -9.83 -15.52
C ILE A 135 -0.86 -10.99 -14.65
N ALA A 136 0.02 -11.95 -14.34
CA ALA A 136 -0.33 -13.08 -13.49
C ALA A 136 -0.83 -12.64 -12.10
N ALA A 137 -0.25 -11.57 -11.54
CA ALA A 137 -0.73 -11.01 -10.28
C ALA A 137 -2.09 -10.30 -10.41
N LEU A 138 -2.36 -9.62 -11.53
CA LEU A 138 -3.68 -9.06 -11.84
C LEU A 138 -4.74 -10.13 -12.04
N ASP A 139 -4.43 -11.20 -12.77
CA ASP A 139 -5.35 -12.32 -13.01
C ASP A 139 -5.74 -12.97 -11.69
N GLN A 140 -4.75 -13.26 -10.82
CA GLN A 140 -5.02 -13.78 -9.48
C GLN A 140 -5.86 -12.83 -8.62
N LEU A 141 -5.62 -11.52 -8.73
CA LEU A 141 -6.41 -10.52 -8.01
C LEU A 141 -7.86 -10.51 -8.52
N GLN A 142 -8.06 -10.56 -9.84
CA GLN A 142 -9.37 -10.61 -10.47
C GLN A 142 -10.14 -11.87 -10.08
N GLU A 143 -9.51 -13.05 -10.12
CA GLU A 143 -10.09 -14.31 -9.68
C GLU A 143 -10.55 -14.24 -8.21
N ARG A 144 -9.73 -13.67 -7.32
CA ARG A 144 -10.10 -13.49 -5.91
C ARG A 144 -11.29 -12.55 -5.74
N ILE A 145 -11.31 -11.43 -6.46
CA ILE A 145 -12.43 -10.48 -6.44
C ILE A 145 -13.71 -11.15 -6.93
N GLN A 146 -13.64 -11.98 -7.98
CA GLN A 146 -14.79 -12.70 -8.54
C GLN A 146 -15.27 -13.86 -7.66
N ALA A 147 -14.35 -14.54 -6.97
CA ALA A 147 -14.67 -15.63 -6.04
C ALA A 147 -15.29 -15.13 -4.72
N MET A 148 -15.25 -13.83 -4.44
CA MET A 148 -15.92 -13.25 -3.27
C MET A 148 -17.45 -13.25 -3.47
N PRO A 149 -18.24 -13.77 -2.50
CA PRO A 149 -19.70 -13.78 -2.62
C PRO A 149 -20.26 -12.34 -2.67
N PRO A 150 -21.29 -12.09 -3.50
CA PRO A 150 -21.97 -10.79 -3.56
C PRO A 150 -22.72 -10.57 -2.24
N GLY A 151 -22.08 -9.89 -1.30
CA GLY A 151 -22.61 -9.69 0.06
C GLY A 151 -21.63 -9.12 1.07
N LYS A 152 -20.32 -9.11 0.76
CA LYS A 152 -19.32 -8.28 1.45
C LYS A 152 -18.80 -7.16 0.54
N ARG A 153 -19.71 -6.45 -0.15
CA ARG A 153 -19.42 -5.06 -0.52
C ARG A 153 -19.53 -4.29 0.77
N VAL A 154 -18.41 -3.98 1.40
CA VAL A 154 -18.40 -3.25 2.66
C VAL A 154 -19.14 -1.94 2.43
N SER A 155 -20.33 -1.85 3.00
CA SER A 155 -21.00 -0.60 3.29
C SER A 155 -20.09 0.15 4.26
N GLY A 156 -19.22 1.01 3.71
CA GLY A 156 -18.51 2.00 4.51
C GLY A 156 -19.54 2.96 5.12
N PRO A 157 -19.41 3.34 6.41
CA PRO A 157 -20.22 4.41 6.95
C PRO A 157 -19.85 5.72 6.24
N GLY A 158 -20.80 6.28 5.52
CA GLY A 158 -20.68 7.61 4.92
C GLY A 158 -20.49 8.67 6.00
N TYR A 159 -19.51 9.55 5.79
CA TYR A 159 -19.33 10.77 6.58
C TYR A 159 -19.74 11.96 5.72
N GLU A 160 -20.99 12.40 5.87
CA GLU A 160 -21.39 13.78 5.56
C GLU A 160 -21.67 14.51 6.90
N GLN A 161 -21.08 15.69 7.09
CA GLN A 161 -21.53 16.72 8.04
C GLN A 161 -22.13 17.86 7.19
N LYS A 162 -23.23 18.59 7.46
CA LYS A 162 -24.13 18.94 8.60
C LYS A 162 -25.31 19.76 7.95
N PRO A 163 -26.29 20.38 8.65
CA PRO A 163 -27.02 20.05 9.89
C PRO A 163 -28.57 20.08 9.69
N GLY A 164 -29.33 19.35 10.52
CA GLY A 164 -30.81 19.44 10.59
C GLY A 164 -31.33 19.06 11.98
N PRO A 165 -32.48 19.60 12.45
CA PRO A 165 -32.81 19.63 13.88
C PRO A 165 -33.36 18.31 14.43
N VAL A 166 -32.82 17.96 15.59
CA VAL A 166 -33.34 17.19 16.75
C VAL A 166 -34.37 16.08 16.49
N GLY A 167 -33.92 14.83 16.64
CA GLY A 167 -34.73 13.63 16.92
C GLY A 167 -34.03 12.74 17.98
N PRO A 168 -34.74 11.87 18.72
CA PRO A 168 -34.37 11.53 20.09
C PRO A 168 -33.23 10.49 20.22
N VAL A 169 -32.45 10.74 21.26
CA VAL A 169 -31.32 10.03 21.87
C VAL A 169 -31.33 8.50 21.72
N ILE A 170 -30.29 7.95 21.09
CA ILE A 170 -29.80 6.59 21.33
C ILE A 170 -28.51 6.73 22.16
N SER A 171 -28.47 6.06 23.31
CA SER A 171 -27.35 6.06 24.25
C SER A 171 -26.01 5.67 23.59
N PRO A 172 -24.86 6.20 24.07
CA PRO A 172 -23.59 6.08 23.36
C PRO A 172 -23.01 4.66 23.49
N ALA A 173 -22.56 4.12 22.36
CA ALA A 173 -21.65 2.99 22.33
C ALA A 173 -20.37 3.34 23.12
N ALA A 174 -19.85 2.37 23.87
CA ALA A 174 -18.64 2.53 24.66
C ALA A 174 -17.49 3.08 23.80
N PRO A 175 -16.59 3.91 24.37
CA PRO A 175 -15.44 4.44 23.63
C PRO A 175 -14.62 3.30 23.01
N PRO A 176 -14.03 3.51 21.82
CA PRO A 176 -13.22 2.47 21.17
C PRO A 176 -12.08 2.05 22.10
N LYS A 177 -11.98 0.74 22.36
CA LYS A 177 -10.90 0.17 23.16
C LYS A 177 -9.56 0.54 22.54
N GLN A 178 -8.73 1.23 23.29
CA GLN A 178 -7.38 1.58 22.85
C GLN A 178 -6.48 0.38 23.10
N ALA A 179 -5.51 0.11 22.24
CA ALA A 179 -4.55 -0.98 22.48
C ALA A 179 -3.12 -0.52 22.33
N ARG A 180 -2.22 -1.28 22.94
CA ARG A 180 -0.78 -1.09 22.82
C ARG A 180 -0.07 -2.42 22.90
N ILE A 181 1.18 -2.44 22.46
CA ILE A 181 2.13 -3.48 22.84
C ILE A 181 3.19 -2.91 23.78
N VAL A 182 3.63 -3.71 24.74
CA VAL A 182 4.67 -3.37 25.70
C VAL A 182 5.83 -4.33 25.48
N VAL A 183 6.99 -3.81 25.06
CA VAL A 183 8.21 -4.61 24.91
C VAL A 183 8.69 -5.01 26.30
N ILE A 184 8.74 -6.32 26.59
CA ILE A 184 8.94 -6.83 27.95
C ILE A 184 10.34 -6.47 28.49
N SER A 185 11.36 -6.53 27.63
CA SER A 185 12.74 -6.27 28.03
C SER A 185 13.03 -4.80 28.35
N THR A 186 12.36 -3.86 27.68
CA THR A 186 12.62 -2.42 27.81
C THR A 186 11.51 -1.66 28.51
N GLY A 187 10.32 -2.25 28.65
CA GLY A 187 9.11 -1.55 29.09
C GLY A 187 8.56 -0.55 28.07
N GLN A 188 9.15 -0.47 26.86
CA GLN A 188 8.71 0.45 25.82
C GLN A 188 7.27 0.16 25.41
N GLN A 189 6.42 1.18 25.46
CA GLN A 189 5.01 1.08 25.09
C GLN A 189 4.81 1.66 23.69
N ILE A 190 4.18 0.90 22.82
CA ILE A 190 3.91 1.29 21.43
C ILE A 190 2.39 1.24 21.24
N PRO A 191 1.73 2.39 21.04
CA PRO A 191 0.29 2.42 20.83
C PRO A 191 -0.05 1.80 19.47
N LEU A 192 -1.13 1.03 19.42
CA LEU A 192 -1.66 0.42 18.21
C LEU A 192 -2.73 1.34 17.62
N THR A 193 -2.29 2.26 16.77
CA THR A 193 -3.13 3.36 16.24
C THR A 193 -3.68 3.09 14.85
N GLY A 194 -3.13 2.13 14.12
CA GLY A 194 -3.56 1.77 12.76
C GLY A 194 -4.49 0.56 12.71
N GLU A 195 -5.27 0.45 11.63
CA GLU A 195 -6.06 -0.74 11.31
C GLU A 195 -5.20 -1.93 10.86
N LEU A 196 -4.05 -1.63 10.24
CA LEU A 196 -3.02 -2.60 9.86
C LEU A 196 -1.67 -1.97 10.15
N MET A 197 -0.82 -2.69 10.89
CA MET A 197 0.53 -2.26 11.24
C MET A 197 1.51 -3.38 10.94
N VAL A 198 2.63 -3.06 10.29
CA VAL A 198 3.72 -4.01 10.10
C VAL A 198 4.58 -4.01 11.35
N VAL A 199 4.77 -5.20 11.93
CA VAL A 199 5.82 -5.44 12.92
C VAL A 199 7.06 -5.91 12.19
N GLY A 200 8.20 -5.27 12.44
CA GLY A 200 9.46 -5.69 11.83
C GLY A 200 10.65 -4.90 12.31
N ARG A 201 11.82 -5.18 11.74
CA ARG A 201 13.04 -4.39 11.94
C ARG A 201 13.24 -3.42 10.78
N GLN A 202 13.51 -2.15 11.08
CA GLN A 202 13.92 -1.20 10.05
C GLN A 202 15.20 -1.63 9.32
N ASP A 203 15.24 -1.36 8.02
CA ASP A 203 16.43 -1.49 7.20
C ASP A 203 16.52 -0.28 6.25
N PRO A 204 17.22 0.79 6.67
CA PRO A 204 17.34 2.00 5.86
C PRO A 204 18.03 1.78 4.51
N ILE A 205 18.92 0.77 4.41
CA ILE A 205 19.61 0.43 3.17
C ILE A 205 18.61 -0.11 2.14
N LEU A 206 17.60 -0.85 2.61
CA LEU A 206 16.54 -1.41 1.77
C LEU A 206 15.24 -0.59 1.81
N GLY A 207 15.24 0.60 2.43
CA GLY A 207 14.06 1.45 2.54
C GLY A 207 12.89 0.85 3.35
N ILE A 208 13.16 -0.10 4.26
CA ILE A 208 12.12 -0.78 5.03
C ILE A 208 11.93 -0.08 6.38
N PHE A 209 10.73 0.46 6.60
CA PHE A 209 10.33 1.20 7.80
C PHE A 209 8.97 0.72 8.32
N PRO A 210 8.94 -0.38 9.08
CA PRO A 210 7.70 -0.91 9.66
C PRO A 210 7.12 0.07 10.70
N GLU A 211 5.80 0.17 10.78
CA GLU A 211 5.10 1.04 11.74
C GLU A 211 5.46 0.67 13.19
N ILE A 212 5.67 -0.62 13.44
CA ILE A 212 6.17 -1.16 14.70
C ILE A 212 7.58 -1.66 14.48
N ASN A 213 8.54 -0.76 14.70
CA ASN A 213 9.96 -1.05 14.56
C ASN A 213 10.54 -1.70 15.83
N LEU A 214 10.90 -2.98 15.72
CA LEU A 214 11.66 -3.72 16.70
C LEU A 214 13.09 -3.90 16.17
N ALA A 215 14.04 -3.15 16.73
CA ALA A 215 15.40 -3.02 16.17
C ALA A 215 16.27 -4.30 16.24
N ASP A 216 15.79 -5.36 16.90
CA ASP A 216 16.52 -6.61 17.10
C ASP A 216 16.78 -7.35 15.79
N LYS A 217 18.03 -7.77 15.55
CA LYS A 217 18.48 -8.40 14.30
C LYS A 217 17.75 -9.71 13.97
N THR A 218 17.22 -10.39 14.98
CA THR A 218 16.43 -11.63 14.81
C THR A 218 14.99 -11.34 14.36
N VAL A 219 14.54 -10.09 14.41
CA VAL A 219 13.25 -9.67 13.86
C VAL A 219 13.41 -9.47 12.35
N GLY A 220 12.59 -10.16 11.57
CA GLY A 220 12.47 -9.93 10.13
C GLY A 220 12.05 -8.50 9.80
N ARG A 221 12.44 -8.02 8.62
CA ARG A 221 12.17 -6.63 8.21
C ARG A 221 10.67 -6.32 8.06
N ARG A 222 9.91 -7.33 7.62
CA ARG A 222 8.44 -7.40 7.65
C ARG A 222 8.09 -8.74 8.32
N HIS A 223 8.00 -8.76 9.65
CA HIS A 223 7.89 -9.99 10.44
C HIS A 223 6.44 -10.48 10.52
N ALA A 224 5.53 -9.58 10.87
CA ALA A 224 4.14 -9.89 11.11
C ALA A 224 3.24 -8.69 10.80
N TYR A 225 1.95 -8.95 10.61
CA TYR A 225 0.92 -7.92 10.68
C TYR A 225 0.24 -7.94 12.05
N LEU A 226 -0.05 -6.74 12.57
CA LEU A 226 -1.04 -6.53 13.61
C LEU A 226 -2.23 -5.79 12.99
N ARG A 227 -3.43 -6.34 13.13
CA ARG A 227 -4.66 -5.75 12.61
C ARG A 227 -5.55 -5.30 13.76
N ASN A 228 -6.28 -4.21 13.56
CA ASN A 228 -7.36 -3.75 14.42
C ASN A 228 -8.65 -3.68 13.61
N GLN A 229 -9.56 -4.61 13.89
CA GLN A 229 -10.89 -4.67 13.30
C GLN A 229 -11.91 -4.22 14.34
N GLN A 230 -12.20 -2.92 14.40
CA GLN A 230 -13.22 -2.34 15.29
C GLN A 230 -13.02 -2.72 16.78
N GLY A 231 -11.77 -2.75 17.25
CA GLY A 231 -11.41 -3.10 18.63
C GLY A 231 -11.12 -4.59 18.86
N ALA A 232 -11.24 -5.44 17.84
CA ALA A 232 -10.69 -6.79 17.83
C ALA A 232 -9.31 -6.80 17.18
N PHE A 233 -8.29 -7.24 17.91
CA PHE A 233 -6.92 -7.24 17.41
C PHE A 233 -6.52 -8.64 16.95
N THR A 234 -5.81 -8.75 15.82
CA THR A 234 -5.25 -10.02 15.33
C THR A 234 -3.78 -9.88 14.97
N VAL A 235 -3.06 -10.99 14.97
CA VAL A 235 -1.67 -11.12 14.51
C VAL A 235 -1.58 -12.14 13.37
N GLU A 236 -0.73 -11.87 12.39
CA GLU A 236 -0.46 -12.75 11.23
C GLU A 236 1.05 -12.82 10.99
N ASP A 237 1.64 -14.00 10.89
CA ASP A 237 3.06 -14.16 10.53
C ASP A 237 3.29 -14.01 9.02
N LEU A 238 4.20 -13.13 8.61
CA LEU A 238 4.52 -12.87 7.18
C LEU A 238 5.58 -13.83 6.63
N ASN A 239 5.51 -15.08 7.06
CA ASN A 239 6.51 -16.10 6.79
C ASN A 239 7.92 -15.69 7.24
N ALA A 240 8.03 -15.10 8.44
CA ALA A 240 9.30 -14.65 8.97
C ALA A 240 10.24 -15.84 9.26
N LEU A 241 11.55 -15.65 9.07
CA LEU A 241 12.56 -16.69 9.30
C LEU A 241 12.48 -17.26 10.72
N ASN A 242 12.38 -16.38 11.72
CA ASN A 242 12.33 -16.78 13.13
C ASN A 242 10.92 -17.07 13.67
N LYS A 243 9.90 -16.95 12.81
CA LYS A 243 8.47 -17.12 13.08
C LYS A 243 7.93 -16.25 14.23
N THR A 244 6.65 -15.92 14.11
CA THR A 244 5.88 -15.31 15.19
C THR A 244 5.38 -16.38 16.14
N ARG A 245 5.47 -16.14 17.45
CA ARG A 245 4.80 -16.99 18.46
C ARG A 245 3.79 -16.18 19.25
N LEU A 246 2.65 -16.80 19.56
CA LEU A 246 1.61 -16.27 20.43
C LEU A 246 1.46 -17.22 21.62
N ASN A 247 1.72 -16.72 22.83
CA ASN A 247 1.69 -17.49 24.08
C ASN A 247 2.52 -18.80 24.00
N GLY A 248 3.69 -18.73 23.36
CA GLY A 248 4.59 -19.87 23.16
C GLY A 248 4.27 -20.76 21.96
N ILE A 249 3.09 -20.61 21.33
CA ILE A 249 2.68 -21.36 20.15
C ILE A 249 3.16 -20.65 18.89
N THR A 250 3.95 -21.34 18.06
CA THR A 250 4.36 -20.84 16.74
C THR A 250 3.16 -20.72 15.82
N LEU A 251 3.00 -19.57 15.19
CA LEU A 251 1.93 -19.33 14.24
C LEU A 251 2.24 -19.95 12.88
N THR A 252 1.21 -20.46 12.22
CA THR A 252 1.28 -20.80 10.80
C THR A 252 1.39 -19.49 9.99
N PRO A 253 2.32 -19.37 9.04
CA PRO A 253 2.39 -18.21 8.15
C PRO A 253 1.05 -17.94 7.46
N HIS A 254 0.68 -16.66 7.34
CA HIS A 254 -0.56 -16.19 6.71
C HIS A 254 -1.87 -16.64 7.37
N GLU A 255 -1.80 -17.17 8.60
CA GLU A 255 -2.98 -17.48 9.41
C GLU A 255 -3.17 -16.38 10.47
N GLU A 256 -4.34 -15.75 10.48
CA GLU A 256 -4.68 -14.74 11.48
C GLU A 256 -5.05 -15.37 12.83
N ARG A 257 -4.55 -14.78 13.91
CA ARG A 257 -4.87 -15.19 15.29
C ARG A 257 -5.31 -14.00 16.12
N THR A 258 -6.49 -14.13 16.74
CA THR A 258 -7.03 -13.11 17.62
C THR A 258 -6.21 -12.94 18.88
N LEU A 259 -5.94 -11.69 19.24
CA LEU A 259 -5.25 -11.27 20.45
C LEU A 259 -6.25 -10.95 21.56
N LYS A 260 -5.88 -11.34 22.76
CA LYS A 260 -6.58 -11.04 24.01
C LYS A 260 -5.67 -10.23 24.91
N ASP A 261 -6.27 -9.38 25.75
CA ASP A 261 -5.52 -8.62 26.75
C ASP A 261 -4.59 -9.53 27.56
N GLY A 262 -3.32 -9.15 27.68
CA GLY A 262 -2.28 -9.91 28.36
C GLY A 262 -1.54 -10.94 27.49
N ASP A 263 -1.94 -11.16 26.23
CA ASP A 263 -1.24 -12.10 25.34
C ASP A 263 0.23 -11.71 25.14
N ILE A 264 1.10 -12.71 25.11
CA ILE A 264 2.53 -12.55 24.85
C ILE A 264 2.83 -12.94 23.41
N LEU A 265 3.34 -11.97 22.65
CA LEU A 265 3.83 -12.16 21.30
C LEU A 265 5.35 -12.20 21.29
N ARG A 266 5.92 -13.08 20.47
CA ARG A 266 7.35 -13.15 20.24
C ARG A 266 7.68 -13.02 18.76
N PHE A 267 8.53 -12.05 18.46
CA PHE A 267 9.09 -11.79 17.14
C PHE A 267 10.61 -11.96 17.24
N GLY A 268 11.15 -13.07 16.76
CA GLY A 268 12.58 -13.38 16.99
C GLY A 268 12.90 -13.56 18.48
N SER A 269 13.86 -12.79 19.00
CA SER A 269 14.17 -12.70 20.45
C SER A 269 13.36 -11.65 21.20
N VAL A 270 12.55 -10.84 20.53
CA VAL A 270 11.78 -9.78 21.18
C VAL A 270 10.43 -10.33 21.64
N GLU A 271 10.16 -10.24 22.94
CA GLU A 271 8.85 -10.54 23.52
C GLU A 271 8.11 -9.24 23.85
N VAL A 272 6.85 -9.19 23.46
CA VAL A 272 5.95 -8.06 23.71
C VAL A 272 4.65 -8.56 24.32
N ARG A 273 4.07 -7.78 25.24
CA ARG A 273 2.74 -8.02 25.79
C ARG A 273 1.73 -7.14 25.09
N PHE A 274 0.62 -7.71 24.63
CA PHE A 274 -0.52 -6.97 24.11
C PHE A 274 -1.43 -6.53 25.26
N GLU A 275 -1.83 -5.26 25.27
CA GLU A 275 -2.69 -4.70 26.32
C GLU A 275 -3.86 -3.90 25.70
N LEU A 276 -5.08 -4.17 26.18
CA LEU A 276 -6.30 -3.42 25.89
C LEU A 276 -6.55 -2.38 27.00
N ARG A 277 -7.01 -1.20 26.61
CA ARG A 277 -7.35 -0.05 27.46
C ARG A 277 -8.74 0.47 27.18
#